data_AF-A0A418GJE8-F1
#
_entry.id   AF-A0A418GJE8-F1
#
_cell.length_a   1.000
_cell.length_b   1.000
_cell.length_c   1.000
_cell.angle_alpha   90.00
_cell.angle_beta   90.00
_cell.angle_gamma   90.00
#
_symmetry.space_group_name_H-M   'P 1'
#
loop_
_entity.id
_entity.type
_entity.pdbx_description
1 polymer ?
#
loop_
_entity_poly.entity_id
_entity_poly.type
_entity_poly.pdbx_seq_one_letter_code
_entity_poly.pdbx_strand_id
1 'polypeptide(L)'
;SLLALLLALGSVDASPAFRQITELVKSQSRDGDPDFAAYYKEPSKTIPDPKLNLVYIYGESLERTYFDNEAFPDLTPELGALKNEGLDFSHTQQLPGTDYTIAGMVASQCGIPLFAPFEGNASASVSSFFPQNICLGDILKNSGYQNYFVQGANLRFAGKDVFLKSHGFDHLYGSEELKSVVADPHYRNDWGFYDDTVLDEAWKKFEELSRSGQRFSLFTLTVDTHHPDGFISRTCNRKKYDFVGKPNQSFSAVSCSQENIATFINKIKASPWFKDTVIVVSSDHLAMNNTAWKYLNKQDRNNLFFVIRGDKPQQETLAVKRNTMDNGATVLDILGGDNYLGLGRSSLSGQSMSEIFLNIKEKTLAWKPDIIRLWKFPK
;
A
#
# COMPACT_ATOMS: atom_id res chain seq x y z
N SER A 1 -50.67 11.35 8.57
CA SER A 1 -50.96 9.92 8.77
C SER A 1 -49.82 9.29 9.56
N LEU A 2 -50.11 8.43 10.53
CA LEU A 2 -49.10 7.68 11.33
C LEU A 2 -48.09 6.95 10.41
N LEU A 3 -48.56 6.52 9.24
CA LEU A 3 -47.76 5.86 8.21
C LEU A 3 -46.67 6.77 7.61
N ALA A 4 -46.94 8.07 7.45
CA ALA A 4 -45.96 9.03 6.92
C ALA A 4 -44.86 9.35 7.96
N LEU A 5 -45.19 9.34 9.26
CA LEU A 5 -44.22 9.49 10.33
C LEU A 5 -43.31 8.26 10.46
N LEU A 6 -43.88 7.06 10.33
CA LEU A 6 -43.12 5.79 10.33
C LEU A 6 -42.21 5.67 9.11
N LEU A 7 -42.65 6.10 7.93
CA LEU A 7 -41.81 6.13 6.73
C LEU A 7 -40.71 7.20 6.82
N ALA A 8 -40.96 8.34 7.46
CA ALA A 8 -39.95 9.38 7.69
C ALA A 8 -38.92 8.97 8.76
N LEU A 9 -39.33 8.28 9.83
CA LEU A 9 -38.41 7.74 10.83
C LEU A 9 -37.59 6.58 10.25
N GLY A 10 -38.23 5.70 9.47
CA GLY A 10 -37.55 4.62 8.76
C GLY A 10 -36.58 5.11 7.67
N SER A 11 -36.84 6.25 7.03
CA SER A 11 -35.92 6.84 6.04
C SER A 11 -34.73 7.54 6.69
N VAL A 12 -34.89 8.10 7.89
CA VAL A 12 -33.78 8.61 8.71
C VAL A 12 -32.88 7.44 9.15
N ASP A 13 -33.43 6.35 9.69
CA ASP A 13 -32.70 5.14 10.10
C ASP A 13 -31.99 4.44 8.91
N ALA A 14 -32.56 4.51 7.71
CA ALA A 14 -32.00 3.90 6.51
C ALA A 14 -30.97 4.80 5.78
N SER A 15 -30.81 6.05 6.19
CA SER A 15 -29.88 6.96 5.51
C SER A 15 -28.42 6.59 5.79
N PRO A 16 -27.52 6.64 4.79
CA PRO A 16 -26.09 6.41 5.00
C PRO A 16 -25.48 7.32 6.07
N ALA A 17 -25.93 8.58 6.15
CA ALA A 17 -25.46 9.54 7.15
C ALA A 17 -25.86 9.14 8.58
N PHE A 18 -27.10 8.68 8.80
CA PHE A 18 -27.52 8.22 10.12
C PHE A 18 -26.82 6.92 10.53
N ARG A 19 -26.58 6.01 9.58
CA ARG A 19 -25.78 4.80 9.83
C ARG A 19 -24.34 5.16 10.22
N GLN A 20 -23.70 6.07 9.51
CA GLN A 20 -22.35 6.56 9.83
C GLN A 20 -22.30 7.22 11.22
N ILE A 21 -23.26 8.08 11.55
CA ILE A 21 -23.35 8.71 12.88
C ILE A 21 -23.59 7.64 13.95
N THR A 22 -24.48 6.69 13.71
CA THR A 22 -24.80 5.61 14.66
C THR A 22 -23.60 4.69 14.87
N GLU A 23 -22.87 4.34 13.82
CA GLU A 23 -21.64 3.55 13.91
C GLU A 23 -20.52 4.32 14.62
N LEU A 24 -20.38 5.63 14.34
CA LEU A 24 -19.45 6.50 15.05
C LEU A 24 -19.76 6.53 16.55
N VAL A 25 -21.01 6.79 16.94
CA VAL A 25 -21.45 6.84 18.34
C VAL A 25 -21.28 5.48 19.02
N LYS A 26 -21.65 4.37 18.36
CA LYS A 26 -21.43 3.00 18.88
C LYS A 26 -19.95 2.67 19.04
N SER A 27 -19.10 3.11 18.12
CA SER A 27 -17.65 2.88 18.19
C SER A 27 -16.98 3.70 19.29
N GLN A 28 -17.44 4.92 19.55
CA GLN A 28 -16.91 5.78 20.62
C GLN A 28 -17.38 5.37 22.03
N SER A 29 -18.51 4.65 22.12
CA SER A 29 -19.12 4.20 23.38
C SER A 29 -18.73 2.77 23.79
N ARG A 30 -18.09 2.01 22.92
CA ARG A 30 -17.51 0.71 23.27
C ARG A 30 -16.15 0.90 23.94
N ASP A 31 -15.96 0.23 25.07
CA ASP A 31 -14.64 0.11 25.66
C ASP A 31 -13.71 -0.64 24.70
N GLY A 32 -12.51 -0.08 24.51
CA GLY A 32 -11.43 -0.72 23.76
C GLY A 32 -10.83 -1.90 24.51
N ASP A 33 -9.95 -2.65 23.85
CA ASP A 33 -9.20 -3.70 24.54
C ASP A 33 -8.10 -3.04 25.40
N PRO A 34 -8.03 -3.30 26.72
CA PRO A 34 -7.10 -2.60 27.61
C PRO A 34 -5.63 -2.77 27.22
N ASP A 35 -5.28 -3.78 26.42
CA ASP A 35 -3.90 -4.00 25.98
C ASP A 35 -3.47 -3.20 24.74
N PHE A 36 -4.38 -2.51 24.03
CA PHE A 36 -4.03 -1.72 22.85
C PHE A 36 -2.87 -0.74 23.15
N ALA A 37 -2.98 -0.03 24.27
CA ALA A 37 -1.97 0.93 24.71
C ALA A 37 -0.61 0.27 25.04
N ALA A 38 -0.59 -1.03 25.35
CA ALA A 38 0.65 -1.76 25.60
C ALA A 38 1.38 -2.12 24.29
N TYR A 39 0.65 -2.29 23.19
CA TYR A 39 1.21 -2.68 21.89
C TYR A 39 1.39 -1.51 20.92
N TYR A 40 0.60 -0.45 21.04
CA TYR A 40 0.79 0.75 20.22
C TYR A 40 2.05 1.51 20.65
N LYS A 41 2.98 1.74 19.72
CA LYS A 41 4.22 2.48 19.97
C LYS A 41 4.39 3.65 19.00
N GLU A 42 4.65 4.83 19.56
CA GLU A 42 5.04 6.01 18.79
C GLU A 42 6.54 5.97 18.51
N PRO A 43 6.97 6.02 17.24
CA PRO A 43 8.39 6.06 16.89
C PRO A 43 9.00 7.42 17.16
N SER A 44 10.32 7.45 17.16
CA SER A 44 11.12 8.65 16.98
C SER A 44 10.70 9.38 15.70
N LYS A 45 10.60 10.71 15.78
CA LYS A 45 10.13 11.55 14.67
C LYS A 45 11.18 11.74 13.57
N THR A 46 12.41 11.28 13.77
CA THR A 46 13.53 11.44 12.82
C THR A 46 14.40 10.19 12.78
N ILE A 47 15.06 9.97 11.65
CA ILE A 47 16.14 9.01 11.45
C ILE A 47 17.46 9.72 11.73
N PRO A 48 18.33 9.21 12.61
CA PRO A 48 19.67 9.74 12.79
C PRO A 48 20.51 9.56 11.53
N ASP A 49 21.04 10.66 10.97
CA ASP A 49 22.01 10.67 9.86
C ASP A 49 21.61 9.81 8.64
N PRO A 50 20.48 10.12 7.96
CA PRO A 50 19.94 9.28 6.89
C PRO A 50 20.87 9.17 5.68
N LYS A 51 21.20 7.93 5.31
CA LYS A 51 22.15 7.62 4.21
C LYS A 51 21.53 7.10 2.92
N LEU A 52 20.30 6.60 2.96
CA LEU A 52 19.71 5.87 1.84
C LEU A 52 18.49 6.60 1.29
N ASN A 53 18.34 6.60 -0.02
CA ASN A 53 17.09 6.98 -0.68
C ASN A 53 16.10 5.81 -0.61
N LEU A 54 14.80 6.13 -0.68
CA LEU A 54 13.74 5.13 -0.68
C LEU A 54 12.97 5.17 -2.00
N VAL A 55 12.84 4.03 -2.67
CA VAL A 55 11.85 3.82 -3.74
C VAL A 55 10.85 2.79 -3.24
N TYR A 56 9.58 3.17 -3.12
CA TYR A 56 8.53 2.29 -2.62
C TYR A 56 7.45 2.11 -3.68
N ILE A 57 7.29 0.87 -4.16
CA ILE A 57 6.38 0.51 -5.24
C ILE A 57 5.21 -0.27 -4.62
N TYR A 58 4.02 0.32 -4.66
CA TYR A 58 2.78 -0.39 -4.44
C TYR A 58 2.35 -1.04 -5.75
N GLY A 59 2.25 -2.37 -5.76
CA GLY A 59 1.60 -3.12 -6.82
C GLY A 59 0.11 -3.25 -6.49
N GLU A 60 -0.75 -2.54 -7.22
CA GLU A 60 -2.21 -2.62 -7.08
C GLU A 60 -2.66 -4.08 -7.14
N SER A 61 -3.33 -4.57 -6.11
CA SER A 61 -3.84 -5.94 -6.06
C SER A 61 -2.79 -7.05 -6.35
N LEU A 62 -1.48 -6.72 -6.36
CA LEU A 62 -0.40 -7.62 -6.79
C LEU A 62 0.06 -8.44 -5.60
N GLU A 63 -0.63 -9.53 -5.33
CA GLU A 63 -0.34 -10.42 -4.20
C GLU A 63 0.84 -11.37 -4.45
N ARG A 64 1.50 -11.80 -3.37
CA ARG A 64 2.60 -12.78 -3.43
C ARG A 64 2.14 -14.11 -4.01
N THR A 65 0.86 -14.45 -3.85
CA THR A 65 0.25 -15.66 -4.41
C THR A 65 0.50 -15.82 -5.91
N TYR A 66 0.54 -14.73 -6.68
CA TYR A 66 0.82 -14.79 -8.13
C TYR A 66 2.22 -15.30 -8.47
N PHE A 67 3.16 -15.30 -7.52
CA PHE A 67 4.54 -15.75 -7.68
C PHE A 67 4.72 -17.24 -7.41
N ASP A 68 3.65 -17.95 -7.03
CA ASP A 68 3.68 -19.41 -6.95
C ASP A 68 3.69 -19.99 -8.37
N ASN A 69 4.87 -20.46 -8.79
CA ASN A 69 5.07 -21.01 -10.13
C ASN A 69 4.45 -22.41 -10.31
N GLU A 70 4.11 -23.12 -9.23
CA GLU A 70 3.37 -24.38 -9.33
C GLU A 70 1.87 -24.08 -9.58
N ALA A 71 1.33 -23.07 -8.90
CA ALA A 71 -0.07 -22.64 -9.08
C ALA A 71 -0.29 -21.83 -10.38
N PHE A 72 0.63 -20.95 -10.73
CA PHE A 72 0.56 -20.02 -11.86
C PHE A 72 1.88 -20.01 -12.65
N PRO A 73 2.13 -21.05 -13.46
CA PRO A 73 3.39 -21.21 -14.18
C PRO A 73 3.72 -20.00 -15.05
N ASP A 74 4.91 -19.43 -14.86
CA ASP A 74 5.46 -18.33 -15.65
C ASP A 74 4.59 -17.06 -15.62
N LEU A 75 3.81 -16.83 -14.55
CA LEU A 75 2.97 -15.63 -14.45
C LEU A 75 3.77 -14.35 -14.14
N THR A 76 4.77 -14.44 -13.27
CA THR A 76 5.58 -13.27 -12.82
C THR A 76 7.10 -13.48 -12.95
N PRO A 77 7.62 -13.92 -14.12
CA PRO A 77 9.01 -14.38 -14.20
C PRO A 77 10.04 -13.27 -13.98
N GLU A 78 9.83 -12.06 -14.51
CA GLU A 78 10.78 -10.96 -14.41
C GLU A 78 10.85 -10.39 -12.99
N LEU A 79 9.69 -10.08 -12.39
CA LEU A 79 9.65 -9.56 -11.02
C LEU A 79 9.97 -10.66 -10.00
N GLY A 80 9.63 -11.92 -10.31
CA GLY A 80 9.96 -13.08 -9.48
C GLY A 80 11.48 -13.29 -9.37
N ALA A 81 12.22 -13.10 -10.46
CA ALA A 81 13.68 -13.11 -10.42
C ALA A 81 14.23 -12.02 -9.50
N LEU A 82 13.73 -10.78 -9.61
CA LEU A 82 14.13 -9.66 -8.74
C LEU A 82 13.78 -9.90 -7.27
N LYS A 83 12.60 -10.46 -6.98
CA LYS A 83 12.20 -10.85 -5.63
C LYS A 83 13.21 -11.82 -5.01
N ASN A 84 13.72 -12.77 -5.80
CA ASN A 84 14.72 -13.75 -5.34
C ASN A 84 16.12 -13.15 -5.14
N GLU A 85 16.36 -11.93 -5.63
CA GLU A 85 17.60 -11.18 -5.38
C GLU A 85 17.56 -10.33 -4.10
N GLY A 86 16.43 -10.30 -3.39
CA GLY A 86 16.22 -9.46 -2.22
C GLY A 86 15.81 -10.23 -0.96
N LEU A 87 15.33 -9.46 0.02
CA LEU A 87 14.66 -9.96 1.22
C LEU A 87 13.17 -10.14 0.92
N ASP A 88 12.71 -11.38 0.72
CA ASP A 88 11.31 -11.73 0.45
C ASP A 88 10.62 -12.19 1.73
N PHE A 89 9.54 -11.53 2.13
CA PHE A 89 8.80 -11.90 3.34
C PHE A 89 7.53 -12.67 3.00
N SER A 90 7.59 -14.00 3.15
CA SER A 90 6.66 -14.90 2.48
C SER A 90 5.27 -15.02 3.09
N HIS A 91 5.08 -14.59 4.33
CA HIS A 91 3.84 -14.73 5.09
C HIS A 91 3.27 -13.38 5.53
N THR A 92 3.22 -12.41 4.62
CA THR A 92 2.59 -11.12 4.87
C THR A 92 1.08 -11.24 4.75
N GLN A 93 0.40 -11.32 5.89
CA GLN A 93 -1.05 -11.48 5.95
C GLN A 93 -1.79 -10.16 5.69
N GLN A 94 -2.93 -10.25 5.02
CA GLN A 94 -3.92 -9.18 4.99
C GLN A 94 -4.84 -9.27 6.22
N LEU A 95 -5.06 -8.13 6.87
CA LEU A 95 -5.90 -7.99 8.06
C LEU A 95 -7.16 -7.16 7.76
N PRO A 96 -8.19 -7.21 8.63
CA PRO A 96 -9.35 -6.33 8.51
C PRO A 96 -8.92 -4.85 8.50
N GLY A 97 -9.50 -4.04 7.61
CA GLY A 97 -9.15 -2.62 7.48
C GLY A 97 -7.79 -2.39 6.81
N THR A 98 -7.34 -3.33 5.99
CA THR A 98 -6.10 -3.23 5.16
C THR A 98 -6.33 -3.72 3.73
N ASP A 99 -7.60 -3.88 3.34
CA ASP A 99 -8.07 -4.71 2.22
C ASP A 99 -8.50 -3.93 0.97
N TYR A 100 -8.10 -2.66 0.89
CA TYR A 100 -8.28 -1.77 -0.26
C TYR A 100 -7.15 -0.74 -0.26
N THR A 101 -6.86 -0.13 -1.42
CA THR A 101 -5.61 0.60 -1.68
C THR A 101 -5.22 1.57 -0.57
N ILE A 102 -6.11 2.51 -0.20
CA ILE A 102 -5.78 3.51 0.82
C ILE A 102 -5.61 2.88 2.21
N ALA A 103 -6.35 1.82 2.54
CA ALA A 103 -6.18 1.09 3.79
C ALA A 103 -4.85 0.35 3.86
N GLY A 104 -4.43 -0.25 2.74
CA GLY A 104 -3.10 -0.85 2.58
C GLY A 104 -1.97 0.16 2.75
N MET A 105 -2.12 1.35 2.13
CA MET A 105 -1.16 2.45 2.27
C MET A 105 -1.09 2.96 3.71
N VAL A 106 -2.22 3.17 4.38
CA VAL A 106 -2.25 3.58 5.79
C VAL A 106 -1.64 2.52 6.69
N ALA A 107 -1.97 1.25 6.50
CA ALA A 107 -1.39 0.16 7.28
C ALA A 107 0.12 0.08 7.11
N SER A 108 0.58 0.08 5.87
CA SER A 108 2.01 -0.01 5.57
C SER A 108 2.80 1.23 6.00
N GLN A 109 2.21 2.43 6.00
CA GLN A 109 2.94 3.65 6.35
C GLN A 109 2.74 4.11 7.79
N CYS A 110 1.69 3.71 8.49
CA CYS A 110 1.39 4.17 9.85
C CYS A 110 1.38 3.02 10.87
N GLY A 111 1.43 1.77 10.39
CA GLY A 111 1.38 0.58 11.24
C GLY A 111 0.07 0.40 11.99
N ILE A 112 -1.04 0.87 11.42
CA ILE A 112 -2.40 0.73 11.95
C ILE A 112 -3.41 0.47 10.81
N PRO A 113 -4.48 -0.31 11.02
CA PRO A 113 -5.47 -0.51 9.98
C PRO A 113 -6.34 0.74 9.83
N LEU A 114 -6.91 0.92 8.63
CA LEU A 114 -7.83 2.01 8.33
C LEU A 114 -9.26 1.63 8.75
N PHE A 115 -9.55 1.81 10.03
CA PHE A 115 -10.93 1.80 10.54
C PHE A 115 -11.46 3.21 10.64
N ALA A 116 -12.30 3.59 9.67
CA ALA A 116 -13.02 4.85 9.69
C ALA A 116 -14.48 4.64 10.11
N PRO A 117 -15.15 5.67 10.65
CA PRO A 117 -16.60 5.67 10.87
C PRO A 117 -17.41 5.88 9.58
N PHE A 118 -16.74 5.90 8.42
CA PHE A 118 -17.34 6.04 7.09
C PHE A 118 -16.88 4.89 6.19
N GLU A 119 -17.71 4.52 5.21
CA GLU A 119 -17.52 3.32 4.40
C GLU A 119 -16.42 3.49 3.34
N GLY A 120 -15.42 2.60 3.34
CA GLY A 120 -14.46 2.40 2.25
C GLY A 120 -13.77 3.67 1.76
N ASN A 121 -13.89 3.96 0.47
CA ASN A 121 -13.27 5.12 -0.21
C ASN A 121 -13.94 6.48 0.12
N ALA A 122 -14.93 6.52 1.03
CA ALA A 122 -15.58 7.76 1.46
C ALA A 122 -14.68 8.68 2.29
N SER A 123 -13.43 8.28 2.53
CA SER A 123 -12.36 9.08 3.10
C SER A 123 -12.04 10.39 2.35
N ALA A 124 -12.48 10.55 1.09
CA ALA A 124 -12.35 11.83 0.40
C ALA A 124 -13.08 13.00 1.11
N SER A 125 -13.95 12.70 2.09
CA SER A 125 -14.72 13.69 2.86
C SER A 125 -14.05 14.17 4.16
N VAL A 126 -12.92 13.59 4.58
CA VAL A 126 -12.21 14.05 5.79
C VAL A 126 -11.15 15.10 5.47
N SER A 127 -10.88 15.97 6.45
CA SER A 127 -9.86 17.02 6.33
C SER A 127 -8.44 16.56 6.64
N SER A 128 -8.30 15.45 7.37
CA SER A 128 -7.02 14.81 7.67
C SER A 128 -7.22 13.34 8.03
N PHE A 129 -6.19 12.53 7.83
CA PHE A 129 -6.10 11.17 8.35
C PHE A 129 -5.31 11.18 9.65
N PHE A 130 -5.82 10.50 10.68
CA PHE A 130 -5.13 10.24 11.96
C PHE A 130 -4.16 11.36 12.40
N PRO A 131 -4.65 12.59 12.65
CA PRO A 131 -3.82 13.81 12.69
C PRO A 131 -2.76 13.85 13.81
N GLN A 132 -2.80 12.92 14.77
CA GLN A 132 -1.82 12.81 15.86
C GLN A 132 -0.90 11.59 15.69
N ASN A 133 -1.13 10.75 14.67
CA ASN A 133 -0.31 9.58 14.41
C ASN A 133 0.91 9.98 13.60
N ILE A 134 2.05 9.40 13.94
CA ILE A 134 3.30 9.56 13.20
C ILE A 134 3.38 8.41 12.21
N CYS A 135 3.44 8.73 10.92
CA CYS A 135 3.61 7.76 9.85
C CYS A 135 5.03 7.87 9.24
N LEU A 136 5.41 6.89 8.42
CA LEU A 136 6.71 6.81 7.77
C LEU A 136 7.01 8.09 6.97
N GLY A 137 6.03 8.63 6.25
CA GLY A 137 6.17 9.90 5.52
C GLY A 137 6.56 11.08 6.42
N ASP A 138 5.96 11.21 7.61
CA ASP A 138 6.30 12.24 8.59
C ASP A 138 7.75 12.13 9.05
N ILE A 139 8.18 10.90 9.37
CA ILE A 139 9.53 10.62 9.85
C ILE A 139 10.55 10.95 8.76
N LEU A 140 10.30 10.52 7.52
CA LEU A 140 11.16 10.81 6.38
C LEU A 140 11.25 12.33 6.16
N LYS A 141 10.12 13.03 6.17
CA LYS A 141 10.08 14.49 6.00
C LYS A 141 10.89 15.21 7.06
N ASN A 142 10.68 14.86 8.33
CA ASN A 142 11.42 15.42 9.46
C ASN A 142 12.90 15.06 9.45
N SER A 143 13.29 13.98 8.76
CA SER A 143 14.68 13.57 8.53
C SER A 143 15.32 14.27 7.33
N GLY A 144 14.61 15.22 6.69
CA GLY A 144 15.13 16.01 5.56
C GLY A 144 14.90 15.38 4.18
N TYR A 145 14.04 14.35 4.07
CA TYR A 145 13.69 13.77 2.77
C TYR A 145 12.75 14.69 2.00
N GLN A 146 12.92 14.75 0.68
CA GLN A 146 11.86 15.15 -0.22
C GLN A 146 10.98 13.94 -0.53
N ASN A 147 9.71 13.99 -0.11
CA ASN A 147 8.78 12.89 -0.30
C ASN A 147 7.92 13.12 -1.55
N TYR A 148 8.04 12.21 -2.51
CA TYR A 148 7.32 12.20 -3.77
C TYR A 148 6.36 11.02 -3.85
N PHE A 149 5.19 11.25 -4.42
CA PHE A 149 4.25 10.20 -4.77
C PHE A 149 3.79 10.34 -6.22
N VAL A 150 3.86 9.26 -7.01
CA VAL A 150 3.50 9.24 -8.44
C VAL A 150 2.55 8.08 -8.72
N GLN A 151 1.35 8.35 -9.21
CA GLN A 151 0.39 7.32 -9.66
C GLN A 151 -0.33 7.74 -10.94
N GLY A 152 -0.89 6.77 -11.65
CA GLY A 152 -1.67 7.03 -12.86
C GLY A 152 -3.07 7.57 -12.60
N ALA A 153 -3.66 7.22 -11.44
CA ALA A 153 -5.02 7.58 -11.07
C ALA A 153 -5.17 8.99 -10.50
N ASN A 154 -6.41 9.47 -10.38
CA ASN A 154 -6.68 10.77 -9.77
C ASN A 154 -6.38 10.75 -8.26
N LEU A 155 -5.61 11.71 -7.75
CA LEU A 155 -5.21 11.78 -6.34
C LEU A 155 -6.38 11.98 -5.36
N ARG A 156 -7.48 12.59 -5.78
CA ARG A 156 -8.66 12.81 -4.93
C ARG A 156 -9.43 11.51 -4.67
N PHE A 157 -9.22 10.49 -5.50
CA PHE A 157 -9.87 9.20 -5.33
C PHE A 157 -9.45 8.58 -4.00
N ALA A 158 -10.44 8.16 -3.20
CA ALA A 158 -10.27 7.58 -1.87
C ALA A 158 -9.50 8.47 -0.87
N GLY A 159 -9.44 9.80 -1.08
CA GLY A 159 -8.76 10.73 -0.18
C GLY A 159 -7.24 10.50 -0.06
N LYS A 160 -6.61 9.91 -1.08
CA LYS A 160 -5.16 9.67 -1.10
C LYS A 160 -4.38 10.98 -0.98
N ASP A 161 -4.83 12.04 -1.65
CA ASP A 161 -4.23 13.38 -1.52
C ASP A 161 -4.26 13.90 -0.09
N VAL A 162 -5.38 13.75 0.60
CA VAL A 162 -5.54 14.16 2.00
C VAL A 162 -4.58 13.38 2.88
N PHE A 163 -4.57 12.05 2.79
CA PHE A 163 -3.67 11.20 3.58
C PHE A 163 -2.19 11.57 3.35
N LEU A 164 -1.75 11.63 2.09
CA LEU A 164 -0.34 11.88 1.77
C LEU A 164 0.10 13.27 2.22
N LYS A 165 -0.72 14.32 1.99
CA LYS A 165 -0.42 15.68 2.46
C LYS A 165 -0.40 15.79 3.98
N SER A 166 -1.31 15.09 4.67
CA SER A 166 -1.33 15.04 6.13
C SER A 166 -0.09 14.38 6.72
N HIS A 167 0.59 13.51 5.96
CA HIS A 167 1.72 12.71 6.43
C HIS A 167 3.03 12.97 5.67
N GLY A 168 3.34 14.24 5.44
CA GLY A 168 4.69 14.68 5.04
C GLY A 168 5.03 14.53 3.56
N PHE A 169 4.05 14.31 2.67
CA PHE A 169 4.27 14.35 1.22
C PHE A 169 3.87 15.71 0.63
N ASP A 170 4.85 16.42 0.06
CA ASP A 170 4.62 17.72 -0.57
C ASP A 170 4.50 17.64 -2.09
N HIS A 171 4.99 16.56 -2.70
CA HIS A 171 5.09 16.42 -4.15
C HIS A 171 4.24 15.25 -4.64
N LEU A 172 3.01 15.56 -5.06
CA LEU A 172 2.04 14.56 -5.49
C LEU A 172 1.75 14.68 -6.98
N TYR A 173 1.85 13.57 -7.70
CA TYR A 173 1.56 13.48 -9.12
C TYR A 173 0.51 12.40 -9.36
N GLY A 174 -0.69 12.83 -9.75
CA GLY A 174 -1.75 11.95 -10.21
C GLY A 174 -2.10 12.22 -11.66
N SER A 175 -3.25 11.68 -12.06
CA SER A 175 -3.74 11.83 -13.43
C SER A 175 -3.87 13.28 -13.89
N GLU A 176 -4.10 14.27 -13.03
CA GLU A 176 -4.20 15.68 -13.46
C GLU A 176 -2.83 16.32 -13.64
N GLU A 177 -1.93 16.12 -12.68
CA GLU A 177 -0.57 16.67 -12.69
C GLU A 177 0.29 16.03 -13.78
N LEU A 178 0.06 14.76 -14.08
CA LEU A 178 0.80 14.02 -15.10
C LEU A 178 0.41 14.45 -16.54
N LYS A 179 -0.75 15.09 -16.77
CA LYS A 179 -1.23 15.47 -18.13
C LYS A 179 -0.21 16.29 -18.93
N SER A 180 0.53 17.17 -18.26
CA SER A 180 1.44 18.12 -18.91
C SER A 180 2.87 17.59 -19.05
N VAL A 181 3.19 16.43 -18.48
CA VAL A 181 4.57 15.91 -18.44
C VAL A 181 4.73 14.57 -19.16
N VAL A 182 3.67 13.76 -19.24
CA VAL A 182 3.73 12.49 -19.97
C VAL A 182 3.87 12.72 -21.48
N ALA A 183 4.45 11.74 -22.17
CA ALA A 183 4.60 11.78 -23.62
C ALA A 183 3.27 11.75 -24.39
N ASP A 184 2.26 11.03 -23.86
CA ASP A 184 0.95 10.88 -24.48
C ASP A 184 -0.16 11.06 -23.43
N PRO A 185 -0.80 12.24 -23.32
CA PRO A 185 -1.84 12.50 -22.32
C PRO A 185 -3.14 11.72 -22.57
N HIS A 186 -3.33 11.15 -23.76
CA HIS A 186 -4.52 10.38 -24.14
C HIS A 186 -4.36 8.88 -23.87
N TYR A 187 -3.13 8.40 -23.66
CA TYR A 187 -2.87 6.99 -23.39
C TYR A 187 -3.24 6.62 -21.94
N ARG A 188 -4.52 6.32 -21.73
CA ARG A 188 -5.11 6.06 -20.41
C ARG A 188 -6.15 4.94 -20.47
N ASN A 189 -6.41 4.32 -19.34
CA ASN A 189 -7.55 3.46 -19.08
C ASN A 189 -8.57 4.19 -18.19
N ASP A 190 -9.64 3.50 -17.79
CA ASP A 190 -10.73 4.08 -17.00
C ASP A 190 -10.29 4.58 -15.60
N TRP A 191 -9.18 4.07 -15.08
CA TRP A 191 -8.64 4.44 -13.77
C TRP A 191 -7.56 5.52 -13.84
N GLY A 192 -6.83 5.61 -14.96
CA GLY A 192 -5.75 6.58 -15.10
C GLY A 192 -4.75 6.25 -16.20
N PHE A 193 -3.55 6.78 -16.07
CA PHE A 193 -2.42 6.38 -16.92
C PHE A 193 -2.02 4.93 -16.66
N TYR A 194 -1.65 4.23 -17.74
CA TYR A 194 -1.12 2.88 -17.70
C TYR A 194 0.21 2.80 -16.92
N ASP A 195 0.52 1.62 -16.38
CA ASP A 195 1.69 1.40 -15.53
C ASP A 195 3.00 1.76 -16.23
N ASP A 196 3.12 1.45 -17.52
CA ASP A 196 4.33 1.78 -18.29
C ASP A 196 4.62 3.29 -18.35
N THR A 197 3.57 4.10 -18.38
CA THR A 197 3.65 5.56 -18.41
C THR A 197 4.01 6.08 -17.02
N VAL A 198 3.35 5.58 -15.98
CA VAL A 198 3.59 6.00 -14.59
C VAL A 198 5.02 5.64 -14.16
N LEU A 199 5.48 4.43 -14.48
CA LEU A 199 6.82 3.96 -14.11
C LEU A 199 7.93 4.61 -14.94
N ASP A 200 7.66 5.06 -16.17
CA ASP A 200 8.60 5.89 -16.92
C ASP A 200 8.74 7.29 -16.30
N GLU A 201 7.65 7.91 -15.85
CA GLU A 201 7.70 9.19 -15.13
C GLU A 201 8.37 9.03 -13.75
N ALA A 202 8.10 7.94 -13.03
CA ALA A 202 8.79 7.62 -11.79
C ALA A 202 10.31 7.44 -12.00
N TRP A 203 10.73 6.81 -13.11
CA TRP A 203 12.14 6.73 -13.50
C TRP A 203 12.77 8.09 -13.74
N LYS A 204 12.12 8.97 -14.52
CA LYS A 204 12.62 10.35 -14.75
C LYS A 204 12.77 11.10 -13.44
N LYS A 205 11.78 10.99 -12.55
CA LYS A 205 11.82 11.63 -11.23
C LYS A 205 12.93 11.05 -10.35
N PHE A 206 13.11 9.73 -10.32
CA PHE A 206 14.21 9.09 -9.61
C PHE A 206 15.57 9.63 -10.07
N GLU A 207 15.79 9.73 -11.38
CA GLU A 207 17.04 10.25 -11.95
C GLU A 207 17.27 11.73 -11.59
N GLU A 208 16.23 12.57 -11.71
CA GLU A 208 16.27 13.98 -11.31
C GLU A 208 16.65 14.15 -9.84
N LEU A 209 15.95 13.43 -8.94
CA LEU A 209 16.18 13.54 -7.50
C LEU A 209 17.56 13.01 -7.11
N SER A 210 17.99 11.91 -7.73
CA SER A 210 19.30 11.34 -7.46
C SER A 210 20.46 12.28 -7.88
N ARG A 211 20.27 13.08 -8.93
CA ARG A 211 21.23 14.12 -9.35
C ARG A 211 21.27 15.33 -8.43
N SER A 212 20.18 15.61 -7.69
CA SER A 212 20.11 16.75 -6.77
C SER A 212 21.03 16.61 -5.55
N GLY A 213 21.38 15.38 -5.18
CA GLY A 213 22.15 15.06 -3.98
C GLY A 213 21.35 15.14 -2.66
N GLN A 214 20.07 15.50 -2.70
CA GLN A 214 19.19 15.48 -1.54
C GLN A 214 18.63 14.08 -1.28
N ARG A 215 18.36 13.74 -0.01
CA ARG A 215 17.63 12.52 0.33
C ARG A 215 16.20 12.63 -0.16
N PHE A 216 15.69 11.56 -0.74
CA PHE A 216 14.33 11.51 -1.22
C PHE A 216 13.68 10.16 -0.95
N SER A 217 12.35 10.21 -0.87
CA SER A 217 11.52 9.03 -1.01
C SER A 217 10.64 9.20 -2.24
N LEU A 218 10.58 8.17 -3.07
CA LEU A 218 9.75 8.11 -4.26
C LEU A 218 8.80 6.93 -4.11
N PHE A 219 7.56 7.24 -3.78
CA PHE A 219 6.47 6.28 -3.73
C PHE A 219 5.77 6.25 -5.08
N THR A 220 5.42 5.07 -5.56
CA THR A 220 4.59 4.90 -6.76
C THR A 220 3.57 3.80 -6.57
N LEU A 221 2.45 3.91 -7.27
CA LEU A 221 1.34 2.95 -7.22
C LEU A 221 0.91 2.63 -8.64
N THR A 222 0.98 1.34 -9.00
CA THR A 222 0.44 0.83 -10.26
C THR A 222 -1.09 0.80 -10.24
N VAL A 223 -1.72 0.62 -11.39
CA VAL A 223 -3.19 0.57 -11.50
C VAL A 223 -3.69 -0.43 -12.55
N ASP A 224 -2.84 -0.92 -13.44
CA ASP A 224 -3.29 -1.79 -14.55
C ASP A 224 -3.91 -3.10 -14.05
N THR A 225 -3.56 -3.60 -12.88
CA THR A 225 -4.12 -4.80 -12.26
C THR A 225 -5.47 -4.56 -11.55
N HIS A 226 -6.00 -3.33 -11.57
CA HIS A 226 -7.25 -3.00 -10.90
C HIS A 226 -8.45 -3.79 -11.47
N HIS A 227 -9.33 -4.22 -10.56
CA HIS A 227 -10.55 -4.96 -10.88
C HIS A 227 -11.56 -4.09 -11.69
N PRO A 228 -12.54 -4.68 -12.41
CA PRO A 228 -12.91 -6.11 -12.48
C PRO A 228 -12.07 -6.96 -13.44
N ASP A 229 -11.45 -6.35 -14.46
CA ASP A 229 -10.86 -7.10 -15.58
C ASP A 229 -9.34 -6.94 -15.64
N GLY A 230 -8.80 -5.75 -15.37
CA GLY A 230 -7.39 -5.40 -15.54
C GLY A 230 -7.07 -4.91 -16.96
N PHE A 231 -6.01 -4.12 -17.07
CA PHE A 231 -5.56 -3.40 -18.25
C PHE A 231 -4.15 -3.85 -18.65
N ILE A 232 -3.82 -3.76 -19.93
CA ILE A 232 -2.56 -4.25 -20.47
C ILE A 232 -1.84 -3.07 -21.12
N SER A 233 -0.73 -2.64 -20.51
CA SER A 233 0.17 -1.63 -21.07
C SER A 233 0.69 -2.03 -22.47
N ARG A 234 0.92 -1.03 -23.34
CA ARG A 234 1.27 -1.24 -24.75
C ARG A 234 2.68 -1.79 -24.93
N THR A 235 3.57 -1.47 -23.98
CA THR A 235 5.00 -1.79 -24.01
C THR A 235 5.33 -3.19 -23.49
N CYS A 236 4.41 -3.85 -22.77
CA CYS A 236 4.62 -5.21 -22.27
C CYS A 236 4.81 -6.21 -23.41
N ASN A 237 5.73 -7.14 -23.24
CA ASN A 237 5.87 -8.28 -24.13
C ASN A 237 4.80 -9.35 -23.80
N ARG A 238 4.46 -9.51 -22.52
CA ARG A 238 3.53 -10.53 -22.04
C ARG A 238 2.07 -10.03 -21.97
N LYS A 239 1.46 -9.84 -23.14
CA LYS A 239 0.09 -9.27 -23.27
C LYS A 239 -1.05 -10.27 -23.05
N LYS A 240 -0.75 -11.56 -22.95
CA LYS A 240 -1.76 -12.61 -22.83
C LYS A 240 -1.25 -13.72 -21.94
N TYR A 241 -2.08 -14.15 -21.02
CA TYR A 241 -1.85 -15.31 -20.18
C TYR A 241 -3.05 -16.26 -20.27
N ASP A 242 -2.82 -17.45 -20.82
CA ASP A 242 -3.82 -18.52 -20.88
C ASP A 242 -3.71 -19.39 -19.63
N PHE A 243 -4.83 -19.61 -18.94
CA PHE A 243 -4.89 -20.45 -17.75
C PHE A 243 -6.02 -21.46 -17.85
N VAL A 244 -5.71 -22.74 -17.63
CA VAL A 244 -6.65 -23.86 -17.81
C VAL A 244 -7.29 -23.84 -19.22
N GLY A 245 -6.46 -23.59 -20.24
CA GLY A 245 -6.85 -23.62 -21.64
C GLY A 245 -7.69 -22.44 -22.13
N LYS A 246 -7.81 -21.34 -21.36
CA LYS A 246 -8.54 -20.13 -21.78
C LYS A 246 -7.78 -18.86 -21.41
N PRO A 247 -7.92 -17.77 -22.19
CA PRO A 247 -7.38 -16.46 -21.81
C PRO A 247 -7.96 -16.00 -20.48
N ASN A 248 -7.12 -15.41 -19.64
CA ASN A 248 -7.53 -14.77 -18.40
C ASN A 248 -7.05 -13.32 -18.37
N GLN A 249 -7.99 -12.37 -18.36
CA GLN A 249 -7.66 -10.94 -18.48
C GLN A 249 -6.86 -10.43 -17.29
N SER A 250 -7.25 -10.83 -16.07
CA SER A 250 -6.58 -10.36 -14.85
C SER A 250 -5.18 -10.95 -14.71
N PHE A 251 -4.97 -12.22 -15.07
CA PHE A 251 -3.61 -12.78 -15.15
C PHE A 251 -2.78 -12.13 -16.27
N SER A 252 -3.39 -11.74 -17.39
CA SER A 252 -2.68 -11.01 -18.44
C SER A 252 -2.23 -9.61 -17.96
N ALA A 253 -3.09 -8.91 -17.21
CA ALA A 253 -2.75 -7.64 -16.58
C ALA A 253 -1.63 -7.80 -15.54
N VAL A 254 -1.70 -8.82 -14.68
CA VAL A 254 -0.62 -9.15 -13.72
C VAL A 254 0.70 -9.44 -14.44
N SER A 255 0.67 -10.27 -15.50
CA SER A 255 1.86 -10.63 -16.27
C SER A 255 2.52 -9.42 -16.93
N CYS A 256 1.75 -8.40 -17.30
CA CYS A 256 2.24 -7.16 -17.88
C CYS A 256 2.72 -6.16 -16.80
N SER A 257 1.93 -5.94 -15.75
CA SER A 257 2.29 -4.99 -14.67
C SER A 257 3.60 -5.40 -13.97
N GLN A 258 3.79 -6.69 -13.68
CA GLN A 258 5.03 -7.18 -13.07
C GLN A 258 6.26 -6.98 -14.00
N GLU A 259 6.09 -7.07 -15.32
CA GLU A 259 7.16 -6.82 -16.31
C GLU A 259 7.58 -5.35 -16.30
N ASN A 260 6.59 -4.44 -16.22
CA ASN A 260 6.84 -2.99 -16.12
C ASN A 260 7.55 -2.64 -14.80
N ILE A 261 7.09 -3.19 -13.66
CA ILE A 261 7.74 -2.99 -12.36
C ILE A 261 9.19 -3.50 -12.41
N ALA A 262 9.41 -4.70 -12.96
CA ALA A 262 10.75 -5.27 -13.09
C ALA A 262 11.65 -4.39 -13.98
N THR A 263 11.12 -3.85 -15.07
CA THR A 263 11.83 -2.92 -15.95
C THR A 263 12.25 -1.65 -15.20
N PHE A 264 11.35 -1.06 -14.40
CA PHE A 264 11.66 0.11 -13.58
C PHE A 264 12.77 -0.18 -12.55
N ILE A 265 12.66 -1.29 -11.83
CA ILE A 265 13.66 -1.72 -10.84
C ILE A 265 15.02 -1.94 -11.53
N ASN A 266 15.04 -2.59 -12.69
CA ASN A 266 16.27 -2.82 -13.44
C ASN A 266 16.92 -1.52 -13.94
N LYS A 267 16.14 -0.51 -14.35
CA LYS A 267 16.67 0.83 -14.66
C LYS A 267 17.36 1.44 -13.43
N ILE A 268 16.74 1.35 -12.24
CA ILE A 268 17.35 1.82 -10.99
C ILE A 268 18.65 1.06 -10.71
N LYS A 269 18.62 -0.28 -10.72
CA LYS A 269 19.79 -1.14 -10.45
C LYS A 269 20.97 -0.87 -11.38
N ALA A 270 20.70 -0.56 -12.65
CA ALA A 270 21.72 -0.22 -13.63
C ALA A 270 22.30 1.21 -13.46
N SER A 271 21.68 2.04 -12.64
CA SER A 271 22.10 3.41 -12.39
C SER A 271 23.23 3.50 -11.34
N PRO A 272 24.06 4.55 -11.35
CA PRO A 272 25.10 4.75 -10.34
C PRO A 272 24.56 5.05 -8.93
N TRP A 273 23.27 5.36 -8.80
CA TRP A 273 22.62 5.73 -7.54
C TRP A 273 22.01 4.53 -6.80
N PHE A 274 21.97 3.35 -7.43
CA PHE A 274 21.42 2.15 -6.79
C PHE A 274 22.10 1.84 -5.45
N LYS A 275 23.43 1.99 -5.38
CA LYS A 275 24.22 1.75 -4.16
C LYS A 275 23.74 2.52 -2.92
N ASP A 276 23.03 3.64 -3.12
CA ASP A 276 22.50 4.50 -2.07
C ASP A 276 20.96 4.43 -2.00
N THR A 277 20.35 3.38 -2.56
CA THR A 277 18.88 3.25 -2.70
C THR A 277 18.38 1.92 -2.13
N VAL A 278 17.30 2.01 -1.35
CA VAL A 278 16.47 0.88 -0.93
C VAL A 278 15.22 0.87 -1.82
N ILE A 279 14.96 -0.27 -2.46
CA ILE A 279 13.77 -0.50 -3.26
C ILE A 279 12.85 -1.45 -2.50
N VAL A 280 11.60 -1.04 -2.29
CA VAL A 280 10.56 -1.83 -1.64
C VAL A 280 9.47 -2.09 -2.67
N VAL A 281 9.03 -3.34 -2.77
CA VAL A 281 7.83 -3.71 -3.53
C VAL A 281 6.83 -4.34 -2.58
N SER A 282 5.63 -3.79 -2.55
CA SER A 282 4.57 -4.19 -1.62
C SER A 282 3.24 -4.31 -2.37
N SER A 283 2.40 -5.28 -2.01
CA SER A 283 0.98 -5.14 -2.31
C SER A 283 0.44 -3.92 -1.56
N ASP A 284 -0.53 -3.25 -2.15
CA ASP A 284 -1.46 -2.45 -1.37
C ASP A 284 -2.49 -3.36 -0.68
N HIS A 285 -3.02 -4.36 -1.38
CA HIS A 285 -3.88 -5.41 -0.86
C HIS A 285 -3.90 -6.66 -1.77
N LEU A 286 -4.56 -7.72 -1.30
CA LEU A 286 -4.92 -8.90 -2.07
C LEU A 286 -5.91 -8.53 -3.17
N ALA A 287 -5.83 -9.21 -4.30
CA ALA A 287 -6.68 -8.92 -5.45
C ALA A 287 -8.17 -9.03 -5.12
N MET A 288 -8.99 -8.06 -5.52
CA MET A 288 -10.44 -8.13 -5.36
C MET A 288 -11.11 -9.07 -6.39
N ASN A 289 -12.43 -9.21 -6.32
CA ASN A 289 -13.17 -10.08 -7.25
C ASN A 289 -12.94 -9.65 -8.72
N ASN A 290 -12.32 -10.54 -9.48
CA ASN A 290 -11.89 -10.35 -10.86
C ASN A 290 -11.85 -11.70 -11.60
N THR A 291 -11.38 -11.73 -12.84
CA THR A 291 -11.34 -12.97 -13.63
C THR A 291 -10.38 -14.05 -13.09
N ALA A 292 -9.45 -13.70 -12.19
CA ALA A 292 -8.52 -14.63 -11.52
C ALA A 292 -9.04 -15.14 -10.16
N TRP A 293 -10.01 -14.45 -9.54
CA TRP A 293 -10.45 -14.64 -8.14
C TRP A 293 -10.75 -16.09 -7.74
N LYS A 294 -11.47 -16.84 -8.57
CA LYS A 294 -11.82 -18.25 -8.28
C LYS A 294 -10.62 -19.19 -8.22
N TYR A 295 -9.50 -18.82 -8.86
CA TYR A 295 -8.26 -19.59 -8.84
C TYR A 295 -7.40 -19.18 -7.63
N LEU A 296 -7.33 -17.87 -7.34
CA LEU A 296 -6.61 -17.35 -6.18
C LEU A 296 -7.19 -17.87 -4.86
N ASN A 297 -8.51 -17.96 -4.73
CA ASN A 297 -9.17 -18.48 -3.51
C ASN A 297 -9.00 -19.98 -3.27
N LYS A 298 -8.30 -20.69 -4.17
CA LYS A 298 -7.86 -22.08 -3.93
C LYS A 298 -6.48 -22.16 -3.30
N GLN A 299 -5.79 -21.02 -3.18
CA GLN A 299 -4.44 -20.90 -2.64
C GLN A 299 -4.45 -20.29 -1.23
N ASP A 300 -3.33 -20.41 -0.52
CA ASP A 300 -3.08 -19.63 0.69
C ASP A 300 -2.55 -18.23 0.31
N ARG A 301 -3.45 -17.25 0.35
CA ARG A 301 -3.18 -15.91 -0.22
C ARG A 301 -2.41 -15.03 0.74
N ASN A 302 -1.35 -14.41 0.24
CA ASN A 302 -0.48 -13.52 1.01
C ASN A 302 -0.16 -12.25 0.22
N ASN A 303 -0.09 -11.11 0.92
CA ASN A 303 0.42 -9.87 0.33
C ASN A 303 1.90 -10.04 -0.01
N LEU A 304 2.32 -9.37 -1.08
CA LEU A 304 3.72 -9.22 -1.49
C LEU A 304 4.38 -8.17 -0.59
N PHE A 305 5.57 -8.49 -0.08
CA PHE A 305 6.47 -7.51 0.49
C PHE A 305 7.90 -8.04 0.35
N PHE A 306 8.71 -7.35 -0.45
CA PHE A 306 10.13 -7.65 -0.53
C PHE A 306 10.97 -6.37 -0.67
N VAL A 307 12.24 -6.49 -0.29
CA VAL A 307 13.18 -5.36 -0.28
C VAL A 307 14.47 -5.71 -1.01
N ILE A 308 14.92 -4.83 -1.90
CA ILE A 308 16.23 -4.89 -2.56
C ILE A 308 17.06 -3.72 -2.06
N ARG A 309 18.28 -4.01 -1.61
CA ARG A 309 19.22 -3.03 -1.05
C ARG A 309 20.45 -2.91 -1.93
N GLY A 310 20.72 -1.71 -2.43
CA GLY A 310 21.97 -1.46 -3.15
C GLY A 310 23.18 -1.28 -2.24
N ASP A 311 22.97 -0.86 -0.99
CA ASP A 311 24.03 -0.67 0.00
C ASP A 311 24.50 -1.99 0.62
N LYS A 312 23.56 -2.93 0.78
CA LYS A 312 23.80 -4.24 1.38
C LYS A 312 23.00 -5.32 0.64
N PRO A 313 23.48 -5.79 -0.52
CA PRO A 313 22.82 -6.87 -1.26
C PRO A 313 22.68 -8.12 -0.39
N GLN A 314 21.46 -8.63 -0.27
CA GLN A 314 21.14 -9.82 0.50
C GLN A 314 20.00 -10.57 -0.18
N GLN A 315 20.10 -11.90 -0.22
CA GLN A 315 19.12 -12.80 -0.80
C GLN A 315 18.64 -13.75 0.27
N GLU A 316 17.39 -13.59 0.70
CA GLU A 316 16.81 -14.42 1.75
C GLU A 316 15.29 -14.42 1.66
N THR A 317 14.68 -15.60 1.84
CA THR A 317 13.24 -15.72 2.04
C THR A 317 12.96 -15.87 3.53
N LEU A 318 12.31 -14.86 4.10
CA LEU A 318 11.96 -14.78 5.51
C LEU A 318 10.51 -15.23 5.70
N ALA A 319 10.34 -16.43 6.25
CA ALA A 319 9.04 -17.03 6.53
C ALA A 319 8.44 -16.62 7.89
N VAL A 320 8.82 -15.46 8.42
CA VAL A 320 8.27 -14.93 9.67
C VAL A 320 6.78 -14.56 9.49
N LYS A 321 5.95 -14.91 10.47
CA LYS A 321 4.54 -14.50 10.48
C LYS A 321 4.49 -12.98 10.65
N ARG A 322 3.91 -12.28 9.69
CA ARG A 322 3.79 -10.82 9.72
C ARG A 322 2.51 -10.35 9.06
N ASN A 323 2.29 -9.05 8.99
CA ASN A 323 1.16 -8.46 8.26
C ASN A 323 1.55 -7.09 7.66
N THR A 324 0.64 -6.48 6.88
CA THR A 324 0.90 -5.21 6.19
C THR A 324 1.31 -4.06 7.14
N MET A 325 0.89 -4.07 8.42
CA MET A 325 1.29 -3.03 9.38
C MET A 325 2.79 -3.05 9.70
N ASP A 326 3.47 -4.18 9.49
CA ASP A 326 4.90 -4.34 9.75
C ASP A 326 5.78 -3.71 8.66
N ASN A 327 5.21 -3.35 7.50
CA ASN A 327 5.96 -2.88 6.33
C ASN A 327 6.73 -1.59 6.65
N GLY A 328 6.06 -0.57 7.18
CA GLY A 328 6.69 0.72 7.48
C GLY A 328 7.73 0.63 8.59
N ALA A 329 7.49 -0.16 9.63
CA ALA A 329 8.46 -0.42 10.69
C ALA A 329 9.72 -1.14 10.16
N THR A 330 9.53 -2.09 9.24
CA THR A 330 10.66 -2.79 8.59
C THR A 330 11.47 -1.84 7.70
N VAL A 331 10.80 -0.99 6.93
CA VAL A 331 11.48 0.02 6.10
C VAL A 331 12.21 1.05 6.96
N LEU A 332 11.59 1.52 8.05
CA LEU A 332 12.19 2.47 8.97
C LEU A 332 13.47 1.92 9.61
N ASP A 333 13.45 0.67 10.08
CA ASP A 333 14.61 -0.04 10.62
C ASP A 333 15.74 -0.14 9.58
N ILE A 334 15.42 -0.51 8.33
CA ILE A 334 16.41 -0.58 7.24
C ILE A 334 17.07 0.78 6.98
N LEU A 335 16.33 1.87 7.09
CA LEU A 335 16.83 3.23 6.91
C LEU A 335 17.60 3.78 8.12
N GLY A 336 17.68 3.01 9.23
CA GLY A 336 18.40 3.38 10.45
C GLY A 336 17.56 4.09 11.50
N GLY A 337 16.23 4.04 11.39
CA GLY A 337 15.29 4.53 12.41
C GLY A 337 14.90 3.45 13.43
N ASP A 338 13.77 3.68 14.10
CA ASP A 338 13.21 2.71 15.05
C ASP A 338 12.67 1.45 14.35
N ASN A 339 12.56 0.36 15.10
CA ASN A 339 12.05 -0.93 14.60
C ASN A 339 10.56 -1.16 14.89
N TYR A 340 9.80 -0.10 15.15
CA TYR A 340 8.36 -0.13 15.40
C TYR A 340 7.69 1.12 14.85
N LEU A 341 6.41 0.99 14.51
CA LEU A 341 5.56 2.08 14.00
C LEU A 341 4.11 1.71 14.31
N GLY A 342 3.46 2.42 15.24
CA GLY A 342 2.12 2.05 15.69
C GLY A 342 2.09 0.62 16.26
N LEU A 343 1.24 -0.24 15.68
CA LEU A 343 1.19 -1.68 16.00
C LEU A 343 2.22 -2.51 15.22
N GLY A 344 2.79 -1.96 14.16
CA GLY A 344 3.79 -2.62 13.32
C GLY A 344 5.13 -2.81 14.02
N ARG A 345 5.83 -3.89 13.66
CA ARG A 345 7.19 -4.22 14.10
C ARG A 345 8.05 -4.59 12.91
N SER A 346 9.31 -4.19 12.93
CA SER A 346 10.27 -4.61 11.92
C SER A 346 10.34 -6.13 11.89
N SER A 347 10.18 -6.70 10.70
CA SER A 347 10.34 -8.14 10.50
C SER A 347 11.81 -8.58 10.45
N LEU A 348 12.76 -7.68 10.71
CA LEU A 348 14.19 -7.98 10.80
C LEU A 348 14.69 -8.04 12.24
N SER A 349 14.17 -7.18 13.12
CA SER A 349 14.69 -7.00 14.48
C SER A 349 13.62 -6.94 15.57
N GLY A 350 12.34 -6.98 15.21
CA GLY A 350 11.20 -7.00 16.11
C GLY A 350 10.40 -8.29 16.00
N GLN A 351 9.40 -8.43 16.88
CA GLN A 351 8.46 -9.54 16.88
C GLN A 351 7.08 -9.04 16.43
N SER A 352 6.55 -9.54 15.32
CA SER A 352 5.26 -9.09 14.79
C SER A 352 4.12 -9.43 15.73
N MET A 353 3.06 -8.62 15.71
CA MET A 353 1.80 -8.97 16.40
C MET A 353 1.22 -10.29 15.87
N SER A 354 1.50 -10.65 14.62
CA SER A 354 1.13 -11.94 14.03
C SER A 354 1.87 -13.15 14.64
N GLU A 355 2.97 -12.94 15.37
CA GLU A 355 3.68 -13.97 16.12
C GLU A 355 3.20 -14.09 17.57
N ILE A 356 2.75 -12.97 18.15
CA ILE A 356 2.29 -12.90 19.53
C ILE A 356 0.86 -13.45 19.66
N PHE A 357 -0.03 -13.06 18.75
CA PHE A 357 -1.45 -13.43 18.83
C PHE A 357 -1.76 -14.60 17.91
N LEU A 358 -2.38 -15.65 18.49
CA LEU A 358 -2.84 -16.82 17.73
C LEU A 358 -3.81 -16.44 16.61
N ASN A 359 -4.72 -15.49 16.88
CA ASN A 359 -5.67 -14.95 15.92
C ASN A 359 -5.54 -13.43 15.82
N ILE A 360 -4.52 -12.97 15.10
CA ILE A 360 -4.28 -11.53 14.90
C ILE A 360 -5.44 -10.81 14.21
N LYS A 361 -6.24 -11.49 13.37
CA LYS A 361 -7.42 -10.88 12.70
C LYS A 361 -8.49 -10.50 13.71
N GLU A 362 -8.84 -11.42 14.61
CA GLU A 362 -9.78 -11.16 15.71
C GLU A 362 -9.24 -10.09 16.65
N LYS A 363 -7.94 -10.14 16.98
CA LYS A 363 -7.30 -9.13 17.82
C LYS A 363 -7.35 -7.73 17.20
N THR A 364 -7.10 -7.63 15.89
CA THR A 364 -7.19 -6.36 15.15
C THR A 364 -8.60 -5.78 15.20
N LEU A 365 -9.64 -6.62 15.10
CA LEU A 365 -11.03 -6.18 15.25
C LEU A 365 -11.37 -5.75 16.69
N ALA A 366 -10.79 -6.41 17.69
CA ALA A 366 -10.96 -6.02 19.09
C ALA A 366 -10.38 -4.62 19.38
N TRP A 367 -9.26 -4.25 18.73
CA TRP A 367 -8.67 -2.91 18.81
C TRP A 367 -9.40 -1.82 18.01
N LYS A 368 -10.46 -2.16 17.24
CA LYS A 368 -11.18 -1.20 16.38
C LYS A 368 -11.63 0.07 17.13
N PRO A 369 -12.21 0.03 18.34
CA PRO A 369 -12.59 1.24 19.08
C PRO A 369 -11.40 2.14 19.44
N ASP A 370 -10.26 1.56 19.83
CA ASP A 370 -9.02 2.30 20.11
C ASP A 370 -8.49 2.99 18.85
N ILE A 371 -8.45 2.25 17.74
CA ILE A 371 -7.98 2.77 16.45
C ILE A 371 -8.90 3.89 15.96
N ILE A 372 -10.23 3.75 16.09
CA ILE A 372 -11.17 4.82 15.71
C ILE A 372 -10.94 6.09 16.55
N ARG A 373 -10.56 5.96 17.83
CA ARG A 373 -10.23 7.12 18.69
C ARG A 373 -8.98 7.89 18.23
N LEU A 374 -8.09 7.27 17.47
CA LEU A 374 -6.91 7.95 16.89
C LEU A 374 -7.27 9.00 15.85
N TRP A 375 -8.46 8.93 15.25
CA TRP A 375 -8.95 9.98 14.33
C TRP A 375 -9.20 11.32 15.03
N LYS A 376 -9.39 11.32 16.35
CA LYS A 376 -9.64 12.52 17.16
C LYS A 376 -10.78 13.39 16.60
N PHE A 377 -11.86 12.77 16.12
CA PHE A 377 -13.06 13.51 15.73
C PHE A 377 -13.54 14.41 16.88
N PRO A 378 -14.01 15.63 16.59
CA PRO A 378 -14.61 16.49 17.60
C PRO A 378 -15.71 15.73 18.35
N LYS A 379 -15.73 15.86 19.68
CA LYS A 379 -16.78 15.28 20.52
C LYS A 379 -18.05 16.11 20.49
#